data_AF-A0A1Y5THG1-F1
#
_entry.id   AF-A0A1Y5THG1-F1
#
_cell.length_a   1.000
_cell.length_b   1.000
_cell.length_c   1.000
_cell.angle_alpha   90.00
_cell.angle_beta   90.00
_cell.angle_gamma   90.00
#
_symmetry.space_group_name_H-M   'P 1'
#
loop_
_entity.id
_entity.type
_entity.pdbx_description
1 polymer ?
#
loop_
_entity_poly.entity_id
_entity_poly.type
_entity_poly.pdbx_seq_one_letter_code
_entity_poly.pdbx_strand_id
1 'polypeptide(L)' 'MKIVTWQRTTREASKDVAIATARISRLEGMEGHARAADVRLAKYFPGENFDLTAE' A
#
# COMPACT_ATOMS: atom_id res chain seq x y z
N MET A 1 -31.40 -2.73 -8.21
CA MET A 1 -30.10 -3.39 -8.48
C MET A 1 -28.99 -2.36 -8.29
N LYS A 2 -27.85 -2.71 -7.70
CA LYS A 2 -26.69 -1.80 -7.50
C LYS A 2 -25.45 -2.38 -8.19
N ILE A 3 -24.56 -1.52 -8.67
CA ILE A 3 -23.28 -1.92 -9.28
C ILE A 3 -22.24 -2.07 -8.17
N VAL A 4 -21.52 -3.20 -8.17
CA VAL A 4 -20.39 -3.45 -7.27
C VAL A 4 -19.09 -3.50 -8.07
N THR A 5 -18.02 -2.95 -7.51
CA THR A 5 -16.66 -3.11 -8.01
C THR A 5 -15.91 -4.11 -7.14
N TRP A 6 -14.94 -4.81 -7.72
CA TRP A 6 -14.07 -5.75 -7.00
C TRP A 6 -12.64 -5.63 -7.54
N GLN A 7 -11.67 -6.01 -6.72
CA GLN A 7 -10.26 -6.03 -7.11
C GLN A 7 -9.55 -7.24 -6.50
N ARG A 8 -8.56 -7.75 -7.24
CA ARG A 8 -7.60 -8.77 -6.80
C ARG A 8 -6.24 -8.36 -7.36
N THR A 9 -5.19 -8.49 -6.55
CA THR A 9 -3.83 -8.12 -6.97
C THR A 9 -2.85 -9.24 -6.63
N THR A 10 -1.85 -9.47 -7.47
CA THR A 10 -0.77 -10.44 -7.21
C THR A 10 0.20 -9.87 -6.17
N ARG A 11 1.13 -10.68 -5.67
CA ARG A 11 2.12 -10.18 -4.70
C ARG A 11 3.00 -9.12 -5.35
N GLU A 12 3.45 -9.38 -6.57
CA GLU A 12 4.31 -8.51 -7.38
C GLU A 12 3.60 -7.19 -7.68
N ALA A 13 2.35 -7.22 -8.17
CA ALA A 13 1.57 -6.02 -8.44
C ALA A 13 1.22 -5.23 -7.16
N SER A 14 1.14 -5.90 -6.00
CA SER A 14 0.87 -5.23 -4.72
C SER A 14 1.99 -4.28 -4.28
N LYS A 15 3.21 -4.45 -4.80
CA LYS A 15 4.38 -3.65 -4.44
C LYS A 15 4.17 -2.18 -4.74
N ASP A 16 3.92 -1.87 -6.01
CA ASP A 16 3.76 -0.48 -6.47
C ASP A 16 2.54 0.19 -5.83
N VAL A 17 1.43 -0.56 -5.71
CA VAL A 17 0.20 -0.09 -5.06
C VAL A 17 0.44 0.21 -3.59
N ALA A 18 1.19 -0.62 -2.86
CA ALA A 18 1.47 -0.42 -1.45
C ALA A 18 2.41 0.78 -1.22
N ILE A 19 3.43 0.97 -2.07
CA ILE A 19 4.32 2.15 -1.99
C ILE A 19 3.49 3.43 -2.18
N ALA A 20 2.67 3.48 -3.24
CA ALA A 20 1.82 4.64 -3.51
C ALA A 20 0.82 4.88 -2.36
N THR A 21 0.16 3.82 -1.86
CA THR A 21 -0.79 3.91 -0.74
C THR A 21 -0.12 4.45 0.51
N ALA A 22 1.06 3.94 0.87
CA ALA A 22 1.80 4.37 2.05
C ALA A 22 2.12 5.87 2.01
N ARG A 23 2.59 6.38 0.87
CA ARG A 23 2.94 7.79 0.66
C ARG A 23 1.70 8.69 0.67
N ILE A 24 0.68 8.35 -0.14
CA ILE A 24 -0.56 9.14 -0.24
C ILE A 24 -1.27 9.19 1.12
N SER A 25 -1.42 8.05 1.79
CA SER A 25 -2.10 8.00 3.08
C SER A 25 -1.36 8.80 4.17
N ARG A 26 -0.03 8.87 4.13
CA ARG A 26 0.72 9.75 5.06
C ARG A 26 0.51 11.22 4.74
N LEU A 27 0.53 11.59 3.46
CA LEU A 27 0.23 12.96 3.02
C LEU A 27 -1.16 13.41 3.46
N GLU A 28 -2.13 12.49 3.46
CA GLU A 28 -3.52 12.73 3.88
C GLU A 28 -3.74 12.64 5.40
N GLY A 29 -2.71 12.32 6.20
CA GLY A 29 -2.83 12.14 7.65
C GLY A 29 -3.54 10.84 8.08
N MET A 30 -3.66 9.86 7.18
CA MET A 30 -4.36 8.58 7.36
C MET A 30 -3.40 7.45 7.75
N GLU A 31 -2.71 7.57 8.89
CA GLU A 31 -1.64 6.66 9.32
C GLU A 31 -2.04 5.17 9.36
N GLY A 32 -3.29 4.84 9.71
CA GLY A 32 -3.77 3.46 9.71
C GLY A 32 -3.77 2.82 8.31
N HIS A 33 -4.05 3.61 7.27
CA HIS A 33 -4.02 3.15 5.88
C HIS A 33 -2.57 2.95 5.41
N ALA A 34 -1.67 3.87 5.79
CA ALA A 34 -0.25 3.75 5.49
C ALA A 34 0.36 2.48 6.10
N ARG A 35 0.11 2.22 7.40
CA ARG A 35 0.60 1.01 8.08
C ARG A 35 0.06 -0.28 7.47
N ALA A 36 -1.17 -0.28 6.98
CA ALA A 36 -1.73 -1.44 6.28
C ALA A 36 -1.01 -1.73 4.95
N ALA A 37 -0.44 -0.71 4.30
CA ALA A 37 0.41 -0.86 3.13
C ALA A 37 1.82 -1.34 3.51
N ASP A 38 2.42 -0.74 4.55
CA ASP A 38 3.75 -1.12 5.07
C ASP A 38 3.81 -2.61 5.43
N VAL A 39 2.78 -3.12 6.12
CA VAL A 39 2.69 -4.54 6.50
C VAL A 39 2.74 -5.47 5.29
N ARG A 40 2.15 -5.08 4.15
CA ARG A 40 2.23 -5.89 2.91
C ARG A 40 3.63 -5.86 2.32
N LEU A 41 4.28 -4.69 2.31
CA LEU A 41 5.65 -4.55 1.82
C LEU A 41 6.61 -5.40 2.65
N ALA A 42 6.54 -5.30 3.98
CA ALA A 42 7.37 -6.12 4.88
C ALA A 42 7.10 -7.62 4.72
N LYS A 43 5.84 -8.02 4.52
CA LYS A 43 5.46 -9.42 4.38
C LYS A 43 5.94 -10.05 3.06
N TYR A 44 5.81 -9.33 1.95
CA TYR A 44 6.07 -9.90 0.62
C TYR A 44 7.47 -9.57 0.09
N PHE A 45 8.10 -8.52 0.60
CA PHE A 45 9.42 -8.06 0.17
C PHE A 45 10.35 -7.79 1.38
N PRO A 46 10.56 -8.78 2.27
CA PRO A 46 11.27 -8.57 3.54
C PRO A 46 12.75 -8.18 3.40
N GLY A 47 13.35 -8.32 2.22
CA GLY A 47 14.74 -7.94 1.94
C GLY A 47 14.89 -6.59 1.25
N GLU A 48 13.79 -5.88 1.04
CA GLU A 48 13.80 -4.60 0.31
C GLU A 48 13.47 -3.45 1.25
N ASN A 49 14.23 -2.36 1.09
CA ASN A 49 13.95 -1.10 1.77
C ASN A 49 13.21 -0.18 0.81
N PHE A 50 12.08 0.34 1.27
CA PHE A 50 11.26 1.28 0.50
C PHE A 50 11.30 2.64 1.17
N ASP A 51 11.42 3.67 0.34
CA ASP A 51 11.13 5.02 0.77
C ASP A 51 9.60 5.21 0.82
N LEU A 52 9.08 5.37 2.04
CA LEU A 52 7.65 5.50 2.32
C LEU A 52 7.31 6.85 2.96
N THR A 53 8.22 7.82 2.92
CA THR A 53 7.97 9.17 3.42
C THR A 53 7.05 9.94 2.47
N ALA A 54 6.26 10.84 3.04
CA ALA A 54 5.47 11.81 2.29
C ALA A 54 6.27 13.12 2.25
N GLU A 55 7.24 13.20 1.33
CA GLU A 55 7.82 14.48 0.91
C GLU A 55 7.02 15.07 -0.25
#